data_AF-A0A0D7KC22-F1
#
_entry.id   AF-A0A0D7KC22-F1
#
_cell.length_a   1.000
_cell.length_b   1.000
_cell.length_c   1.000
_cell.angle_alpha   90.00
_cell.angle_beta   90.00
_cell.angle_gamma   90.00
#
_symmetry.space_group_name_H-M   'P 1'
#
loop_
_entity.id
_entity.type
_entity.pdbx_description
1 polymer ?
#
loop_
_entity_poly.entity_id
_entity_poly.type
_entity_poly.pdbx_seq_one_letter_code
_entity_poly.pdbx_strand_id
1 'polypeptide(L)' 'MSQQASFGRFGQLALTYCGKFLPLEVLHSAAGHYIGTRDTEGPVSRESREYFRSHAAAQRALERGGWSQLAVP' A
#
# COMPACT_ATOMS: atom_id res chain seq x y z
N MET A 1 4.75 -18.85 10.71
CA MET A 1 4.44 -17.42 10.53
C MET A 1 3.54 -17.30 9.31
N SER A 2 2.24 -17.23 9.55
CA SER A 2 1.17 -17.31 8.55
C SER A 2 1.08 -16.01 7.76
N GLN A 3 1.60 -16.01 6.53
CA GLN A 3 1.29 -14.96 5.56
C GLN A 3 -0.10 -15.28 5.00
N GLN A 4 -1.13 -14.67 5.60
CA GLN A 4 -2.46 -14.66 5.03
C GLN A 4 -2.39 -13.81 3.76
N ALA A 5 -2.20 -14.44 2.60
CA ALA A 5 -2.33 -13.78 1.31
C ALA A 5 -3.81 -13.42 1.12
N SER A 6 -4.19 -12.25 1.62
CA SER A 6 -5.31 -11.49 1.07
C SER A 6 -5.07 -11.42 -0.44
N PHE A 7 -6.04 -11.86 -1.25
CA PHE A 7 -6.03 -11.64 -2.69
C PHE A 7 -6.12 -10.13 -2.94
N GLY A 8 -4.98 -9.47 -2.74
CA GLY A 8 -4.84 -8.03 -2.67
C GLY A 8 -4.78 -7.47 -4.07
N ARG A 9 -5.56 -6.41 -4.29
CA ARG A 9 -5.32 -5.45 -5.38
C ARG A 9 -3.81 -5.16 -5.44
N PHE A 10 -3.26 -5.08 -6.64
CA PHE A 10 -1.85 -4.75 -6.89
C PHE A 10 -1.66 -3.23 -6.92
N GLY A 11 -0.42 -2.77 -6.73
CA GLY A 11 -0.09 -1.35 -6.83
C GLY A 11 -0.17 -0.84 -8.27
N GLN A 12 -1.06 0.12 -8.54
CA GLN A 12 -1.20 0.72 -9.86
C GLN A 12 0.02 1.60 -10.17
N LEU A 13 0.46 2.43 -9.21
CA LEU A 13 1.61 3.31 -9.40
C LEU A 13 2.90 2.51 -9.49
N ALA A 14 3.06 1.44 -8.70
CA ALA A 14 4.18 0.51 -8.81
C ALA A 14 4.29 -0.09 -10.22
N LEU A 15 3.17 -0.51 -10.80
CA LEU A 15 3.14 -1.07 -12.14
C LEU A 15 3.41 0.00 -13.21
N THR A 16 2.74 1.15 -13.13
CA THR A 16 2.82 2.21 -14.16
C THR A 16 4.16 2.94 -14.16
N TYR A 17 4.72 3.26 -12.98
CA TYR A 17 5.91 4.12 -12.87
C TYR A 17 7.20 3.35 -12.58
N CYS A 18 7.10 2.17 -11.96
CA CYS A 18 8.28 1.35 -11.64
C CYS A 18 8.34 0.05 -12.45
N GLY A 19 7.29 -0.29 -13.21
CA GLY A 19 7.22 -1.56 -13.95
C GLY A 19 7.15 -2.79 -13.05
N LYS A 20 6.76 -2.64 -11.78
CA LYS A 20 6.77 -3.71 -10.77
C LYS A 20 5.33 -4.12 -10.42
N PHE A 21 4.99 -5.39 -10.64
CA PHE A 21 3.72 -5.98 -10.22
C PHE A 21 3.83 -6.46 -8.78
N LEU A 22 3.44 -5.59 -7.83
CA LEU A 22 3.60 -5.84 -6.40
C LEU A 22 2.24 -5.79 -5.69
N PRO A 23 2.01 -6.64 -4.68
CA PRO A 23 0.79 -6.61 -3.89
C PRO A 23 0.71 -5.34 -3.04
N LEU A 24 -0.51 -4.84 -2.82
CA LEU A 24 -0.71 -3.76 -1.85
C LEU A 24 -0.53 -4.27 -0.41
N GLU A 25 0.17 -3.47 0.38
CA GLU A 25 0.36 -3.69 1.82
C GLU A 25 0.34 -2.37 2.60
N VAL A 26 0.26 -2.46 3.94
CA VAL A 26 0.37 -1.31 4.82
C VAL A 26 1.84 -1.01 5.10
N LEU A 27 2.25 0.22 4.79
CA LEU A 27 3.60 0.73 5.02
C LEU A 27 3.56 1.93 5.99
N HIS A 28 4.73 2.39 6.43
CA HIS A 28 4.87 3.47 7.40
C HIS A 28 6.02 4.40 7.02
N SER A 29 5.80 5.70 7.21
CA SER A 29 6.80 6.77 7.07
C SER A 29 6.63 7.78 8.21
N ALA A 30 7.47 8.83 8.24
CA ALA A 30 7.33 9.91 9.22
C ALA A 30 5.96 10.63 9.16
N ALA A 31 5.29 10.61 8.01
CA ALA A 31 3.96 11.22 7.84
C ALA A 31 2.80 10.32 8.33
N GLY A 32 3.07 9.06 8.69
CA GLY A 32 2.09 8.09 9.15
C GLY A 32 2.06 6.80 8.32
N HIS A 33 1.03 5.98 8.56
CA HIS A 33 0.82 4.73 7.83
C HIS A 33 0.14 5.01 6.49
N TYR A 34 0.39 4.21 5.47
CA TYR A 34 -0.23 4.36 4.16
C TYR A 34 -0.34 3.00 3.49
N ILE A 35 -1.13 2.92 2.43
CA ILE A 35 -1.22 1.73 1.58
C ILE A 35 -0.27 1.94 0.41
N GLY A 36 0.58 0.96 0.16
CA GLY A 36 1.61 1.05 -0.87
C GLY A 36 2.11 -0.31 -1.30
N THR A 37 3.26 -0.33 -1.94
CA THR A 37 3.96 -1.56 -2.32
C THR A 37 5.39 -1.55 -1.83
N ARG A 38 5.95 -2.73 -1.59
CA ARG A 38 7.35 -2.92 -1.22
C ARG A 38 7.91 -4.12 -1.95
N ASP A 39 9.22 -4.09 -2.17
CA ASP A 39 10.02 -5.22 -2.61
C ASP A 39 11.13 -5.55 -1.59
N THR A 40 12.12 -6.33 -2.01
CA THR A 40 13.25 -6.72 -1.16
C THR A 40 14.16 -5.55 -0.77
N GLU A 41 14.14 -4.44 -1.52
CA GLU A 41 14.96 -3.25 -1.27
C GLU A 41 14.22 -2.21 -0.43
N GLY A 42 12.89 -2.21 -0.46
CA GLY A 42 12.07 -1.37 0.41
C GLY A 42 10.76 -0.90 -0.22
N PRO A 43 10.15 0.18 0.31
CA PRO A 43 8.96 0.79 -0.29
C PRO A 43 9.21 1.23 -1.74
N VAL A 44 8.34 0.80 -2.66
CA VAL A 44 8.41 1.12 -4.09
C VAL A 44 7.44 2.24 -4.44
N SER A 45 6.21 2.19 -3.93
CA SER A 45 5.19 3.21 -4.20
C SER A 45 4.30 3.45 -2.98
N ARG A 46 3.75 4.66 -2.91
CA ARG A 46 2.58 4.98 -2.08
C ARG A 46 1.35 5.02 -2.98
N GLU A 47 0.39 4.16 -2.71
CA GLU A 47 -0.80 3.96 -3.55
C GLU A 47 -2.01 4.69 -2.97
N SER A 48 -2.12 4.86 -1.64
CA SER A 48 -3.16 5.68 -1.03
C SER A 48 -2.84 7.17 -1.03
N ARG A 49 -3.87 8.00 -1.21
CA ARG A 49 -3.80 9.45 -0.92
C ARG A 49 -3.70 9.73 0.58
N GLU A 50 -4.33 8.88 1.37
CA GLU A 50 -4.45 9.03 2.81
C GLU A 50 -3.19 8.56 3.53
N TYR A 51 -2.85 9.29 4.59
CA TYR A 51 -2.09 8.75 5.71
C TYR A 51 -3.05 8.39 6.85
N PHE A 52 -2.77 7.28 7.50
CA PHE A 52 -3.54 6.74 8.61
C PHE A 52 -2.76 6.86 9.92
N ARG A 53 -3.49 7.17 10.99
CA ARG A 53 -2.96 7.30 12.36
C ARG A 53 -2.37 6.02 12.95
N SER A 54 -2.70 4.85 12.40
CA SER A 54 -2.20 3.56 12.89
C SER A 54 -2.24 2.49 11.80
N HIS A 55 -1.39 1.46 11.95
CA HIS A 55 -1.39 0.29 11.09
C HIS A 55 -2.78 -0.36 10.99
N ALA A 56 -3.48 -0.53 12.12
CA ALA A 56 -4.81 -1.14 12.15
C ALA A 56 -5.85 -0.34 11.35
N ALA A 57 -5.76 1.00 11.35
CA ALA A 57 -6.64 1.84 10.54
C ALA A 57 -6.36 1.69 9.04
N ALA A 58 -5.08 1.67 8.65
CA ALA A 58 -4.66 1.45 7.27
C ALA A 58 -5.04 0.03 6.78
N GLN A 59 -4.84 -0.98 7.61
CA GLN A 59 -5.18 -2.37 7.27
C GLN A 59 -6.70 -2.53 7.04
N ARG A 60 -7.51 -1.94 7.92
CA ARG A 60 -8.97 -1.93 7.75
C ARG A 60 -9.37 -1.18 6.48
N ALA A 61 -8.72 -0.07 6.15
CA ALA A 61 -8.96 0.65 4.91
C ALA A 61 -8.61 -0.22 3.70
N LEU A 62 -7.44 -0.88 3.70
CA LEU A 62 -7.00 -1.78 2.64
C LEU A 62 -8.01 -2.91 2.39
N GLU A 63 -8.47 -3.58 3.45
CA GLU A 63 -9.42 -4.69 3.37
C GLU A 63 -10.82 -4.25 2.91
N ARG A 64 -11.29 -3.08 3.34
CA ARG A 64 -12.66 -2.62 3.11
C ARG A 64 -12.80 -1.66 1.92
N GLY A 65 -11.70 -1.28 1.28
CA GLY A 65 -11.69 -0.25 0.23
C GLY A 65 -11.93 1.17 0.76
N GLY A 66 -11.61 1.44 2.03
CA GLY A 66 -11.78 2.74 2.70
C GLY A 66 -10.64 3.72 2.45
N TRP A 67 -10.08 3.73 1.25
CA TRP A 67 -8.96 4.58 0.84
C TRP A 67 -9.10 4.95 -0.63
N SER A 68 -8.42 6.02 -1.04
CA SER A 68 -8.48 6.53 -2.40
C SER A 68 -7.14 6.35 -3.10
N GLN A 69 -7.17 5.89 -4.35
CA GLN A 69 -5.97 5.79 -5.17
C GLN A 69 -5.34 7.16 -5.40
N LEU A 70 -4.03 7.25 -5.16
CA LEU A 70 -3.22 8.39 -5.51
C LEU A 70 -3.01 8.41 -7.03
N ALA A 71 -3.24 9.57 -7.66
CA ALA A 71 -3.22 9.70 -9.11
C ALA A 71 -1.81 9.67 -9.71
N VAL A 72 -0.83 10.19 -8.97
CA VAL A 72 0.60 10.27 -9.35
C VAL A 72 1.46 10.07 -8.10
N PRO A 73 2.67 9.49 -8.20
CA PRO A 73 3.52 9.13 -7.04
C PRO A 73 3.81 10.29 -6.08
#